data_AF-H5XPW8-F1
#
_entry.id   AF-H5XPW8-F1
#
_cell.length_a   1.000
_cell.length_b   1.000
_cell.length_c   1.000
_cell.angle_alpha   90.00
_cell.angle_beta   90.00
_cell.angle_gamma   90.00
#
_symmetry.space_group_name_H-M   'P 1'
#
loop_
_entity.id
_entity.type
_entity.pdbx_description
1 polymer ?
#
loop_
_entity_poly.entity_id
_entity_poly.type
_entity_poly.pdbx_seq_one_letter_code
_entity_poly.pdbx_strand_id
1 'polypeptide(L)'
;MTVLLREAIGDRLRHARTTKRRTLRDISRAARVSLGYLSEVERGQKEASSELLASICEALELPLSELLRNVAADVSALDRVDAAVEPRPDEFAAVSGAEGDKDTPGEDRVKAGERGFEGGRLAAGRRGDDLADFRLSPTLRTTIRAPKSKAVLAA
;
A
#
# COMPACT_ATOMS: atom_id res chain seq x y z
N MET A 1 18.71 -7.94 9.93
CA MET A 1 18.49 -6.79 10.86
C MET A 1 17.30 -6.03 10.33
N THR A 2 16.16 -6.02 11.02
CA THR A 2 14.92 -5.42 10.49
C THR A 2 15.08 -3.90 10.37
N VAL A 3 15.15 -3.38 9.14
CA VAL A 3 15.21 -1.93 8.89
C VAL A 3 13.82 -1.33 9.05
N LEU A 4 13.74 -0.21 9.78
CA LEU A 4 12.47 0.46 10.01
C LEU A 4 12.13 1.33 8.80
N LEU A 5 10.85 1.40 8.44
CA LEU A 5 10.41 2.12 7.24
C LEU A 5 10.87 3.59 7.24
N ARG A 6 10.83 4.26 8.40
CA ARG A 6 11.33 5.64 8.55
C ARG A 6 12.82 5.81 8.26
N GLU A 7 13.63 4.78 8.51
CA GLU A 7 15.07 4.82 8.24
C GLU A 7 15.30 4.74 6.73
N ALA A 8 14.66 3.78 6.06
CA ALA A 8 14.73 3.64 4.61
C ALA A 8 14.21 4.90 3.89
N ILE A 9 13.09 5.48 4.35
CA ILE A 9 12.58 6.75 3.82
C ILE A 9 13.57 7.88 4.08
N GLY A 10 14.06 8.02 5.32
CA GLY A 10 15.00 9.07 5.73
C GLY A 10 16.27 9.06 4.89
N ASP A 11 16.84 7.89 4.66
CA ASP A 11 18.03 7.70 3.84
C ASP A 11 17.81 8.11 2.38
N ARG A 12 16.66 7.76 1.79
CA ARG A 12 16.32 8.17 0.42
C ARG A 12 16.09 9.66 0.29
N LEU A 13 15.41 10.29 1.26
CA LEU A 13 15.25 11.74 1.29
C LEU A 13 16.61 12.45 1.40
N ARG A 14 17.47 11.98 2.30
CA ARG A 14 18.83 12.49 2.47
C ARG A 14 19.65 12.34 1.20
N HIS A 15 19.60 11.17 0.56
CA HIS A 15 20.30 10.90 -0.69
C HIS A 15 19.83 11.81 -1.83
N ALA A 16 18.52 12.00 -2.00
CA ALA A 16 17.97 12.90 -3.00
C ALA A 16 18.43 14.35 -2.75
N ARG A 17 18.41 14.80 -1.49
CA ARG A 17 18.85 16.14 -1.10
C ARG A 17 20.34 16.38 -1.39
N THR A 18 21.21 15.45 -0.99
CA THR A 18 22.67 15.60 -1.18
C THR A 18 23.08 15.49 -2.64
N THR A 19 22.43 14.62 -3.41
CA THR A 19 22.65 14.49 -4.86
C THR A 19 22.32 15.80 -5.58
N LYS A 20 21.24 16.47 -5.19
CA LYS A 20 20.86 17.80 -5.70
C LYS A 20 21.66 18.96 -5.06
N ARG A 21 22.66 18.66 -4.22
CA ARG A 21 23.50 19.64 -3.49
C ARG A 21 22.70 20.68 -2.71
N ARG A 22 21.50 20.34 -2.23
CA ARG A 22 20.65 21.23 -1.43
C ARG A 22 20.95 21.09 0.06
N THR A 23 20.88 22.19 0.80
CA THR A 23 21.08 22.15 2.25
C THR A 23 19.79 21.76 2.97
N LEU A 24 19.90 21.30 4.22
CA LEU A 24 18.73 21.07 5.07
C LEU A 24 17.88 22.34 5.23
N ARG A 25 18.53 23.52 5.30
CA ARG A 25 17.85 24.82 5.45
C ARG A 25 17.03 25.18 4.21
N ASP A 26 17.51 24.86 3.02
CA ASP A 26 16.79 25.13 1.77
C ASP A 26 15.51 24.31 1.71
N ILE A 27 15.62 23.00 1.98
CA ILE A 27 14.48 22.07 1.93
C ILE A 27 13.51 22.36 3.06
N SER A 28 13.99 22.60 4.29
CA SER A 28 13.10 22.88 5.43
C SER A 28 12.26 24.14 5.19
N ARG A 29 12.86 25.17 4.58
CA ARG A 29 12.15 26.41 4.22
C ARG A 29 11.10 26.16 3.13
N ALA A 30 11.46 25.45 2.06
CA ALA A 30 10.55 25.15 0.96
C ALA A 30 9.38 24.25 1.41
N ALA A 31 9.66 23.23 2.22
CA ALA A 31 8.67 22.28 2.74
C ALA A 31 7.86 22.81 3.95
N ARG A 32 8.15 24.03 4.43
CA ARG A 32 7.52 24.65 5.61
C ARG A 32 7.61 23.78 6.88
N VAL A 33 8.75 23.14 7.09
CA VAL A 33 9.06 22.36 8.29
C VAL A 33 10.26 22.94 9.03
N SER A 34 10.43 22.59 10.30
CA SER A 34 11.63 23.01 11.03
C SER A 34 12.86 22.25 10.53
N LEU A 35 14.03 22.90 10.54
CA LEU A 35 15.31 22.28 10.17
C LEU A 35 15.62 21.07 11.06
N GLY A 36 15.34 21.18 12.37
CA GLY A 36 15.52 20.10 13.32
C GLY A 36 14.64 18.89 13.01
N TYR A 37 13.36 19.12 12.69
CA TYR A 37 12.44 18.07 12.30
C TYR A 37 12.89 17.34 11.04
N LEU A 38 13.27 18.07 9.97
CA LEU A 38 13.79 17.46 8.75
C LEU A 38 15.05 16.63 9.01
N SER A 39 15.95 17.12 9.86
CA SER A 39 17.15 16.39 10.26
C SER A 39 16.82 15.10 11.02
N GLU A 40 15.83 15.11 11.91
CA GLU A 40 15.36 13.90 12.60
C GLU A 40 14.72 12.90 11.63
N VAL A 41 13.94 13.37 10.66
CA VAL A 41 13.33 12.53 9.61
C VAL A 41 14.41 11.88 8.73
N GLU A 42 15.39 12.64 8.24
CA GLU A 42 16.50 12.11 7.42
C GLU A 42 17.38 11.09 8.16
N ARG A 43 17.34 11.07 9.49
CA ARG A 43 18.06 10.12 10.34
C ARG A 43 17.18 8.96 10.81
N GLY A 44 15.95 8.85 10.31
CA GLY A 44 14.99 7.83 10.72
C GLY A 44 14.62 7.89 12.21
N GLN A 45 14.64 9.08 12.82
CA GLN A 45 14.25 9.25 14.24
C GLN A 45 12.78 9.65 14.39
N LYS A 46 12.15 10.14 13.31
CA LYS A 46 10.75 10.55 13.27
C LYS A 46 10.03 9.90 12.11
N GLU A 47 8.80 9.49 12.37
CA GLU A 47 7.82 9.14 11.34
C GLU A 47 7.25 10.46 10.79
N ALA A 48 7.39 10.68 9.48
CA ALA A 48 6.78 11.83 8.82
C ALA A 48 5.32 11.52 8.50
N SER A 49 4.41 12.45 8.80
CA SER A 49 3.04 12.34 8.29
C SER A 49 3.04 12.35 6.76
N SER A 50 2.04 11.73 6.14
CA SER A 50 1.91 11.68 4.68
C SER A 50 1.92 13.07 4.03
N GLU A 51 1.33 14.07 4.68
CA GLU A 51 1.32 15.47 4.24
C GLU A 51 2.72 16.10 4.29
N LEU A 52 3.47 15.83 5.36
CA LEU A 52 4.84 16.35 5.50
C LEU A 52 5.79 15.67 4.53
N LEU A 53 5.63 14.36 4.33
CA LEU A 53 6.39 13.61 3.34
C LEU A 53 6.14 14.15 1.93
N ALA A 54 4.87 14.43 1.58
CA ALA A 54 4.52 15.04 0.30
C ALA A 54 5.16 16.43 0.14
N SER A 55 5.09 17.29 1.16
CA SER A 55 5.71 18.62 1.15
C SER A 55 7.24 18.57 0.97
N ILE A 56 7.91 17.62 1.65
CA ILE A 56 9.35 17.41 1.51
C ILE A 56 9.71 16.89 0.11
N CYS A 57 8.92 15.96 -0.43
CA CYS A 57 9.10 15.43 -1.78
C CYS A 57 8.93 16.52 -2.85
N GLU A 58 7.92 17.38 -2.69
CA GLU A 58 7.71 18.54 -3.56
C GLU A 58 8.89 19.52 -3.51
N ALA A 59 9.36 19.87 -2.30
CA ALA A 59 10.54 20.72 -2.11
C ALA A 59 11.83 20.12 -2.69
N LEU A 60 11.92 18.79 -2.73
CA LEU A 60 13.03 18.07 -3.34
C LEU A 60 12.87 17.88 -4.85
N GLU A 61 11.73 18.24 -5.44
CA GLU A 61 11.36 17.88 -6.82
C GLU A 61 11.55 16.36 -7.06
N LEU A 62 11.03 15.57 -6.13
CA LEU A 62 11.08 14.10 -6.16
C LEU A 62 9.65 13.56 -6.18
N PRO A 63 9.23 12.82 -7.22
CA PRO A 63 7.93 12.17 -7.21
C PRO A 63 7.80 11.18 -6.06
N LEU A 64 6.71 11.25 -5.30
CA LEU A 64 6.46 10.34 -4.17
C LEU A 64 6.48 8.86 -4.60
N SER A 65 5.97 8.55 -5.79
CA SER A 65 5.99 7.21 -6.36
C SER A 65 7.40 6.68 -6.61
N GLU A 66 8.34 7.56 -7.00
CA GLU A 66 9.74 7.22 -7.18
C GLU A 66 10.41 6.93 -5.82
N LEU A 67 10.16 7.78 -4.82
CA LEU A 67 10.63 7.55 -3.46
C LEU A 67 10.18 6.17 -2.93
N LEU A 68 8.88 5.88 -3.02
CA LEU A 68 8.32 4.62 -2.51
C LEU A 68 8.85 3.40 -3.26
N ARG A 69 9.07 3.50 -4.58
CA ARG A 69 9.71 2.44 -5.38
C ARG A 69 11.12 2.16 -4.90
N ASN A 70 11.90 3.21 -4.65
CA ASN A 70 13.29 3.10 -4.20
C ASN A 70 13.38 2.54 -2.78
N VAL A 71 12.46 2.91 -1.89
CA VAL A 71 12.35 2.36 -0.54
C VAL A 71 11.97 0.88 -0.58
N ALA A 72 10.98 0.50 -1.40
CA ALA A 72 10.60 -0.90 -1.55
C ALA A 72 11.78 -1.75 -2.07
N ALA A 73 12.60 -1.21 -2.97
CA ALA A 73 13.80 -1.87 -3.46
C ALA A 73 14.86 -2.07 -2.36
N ASP A 74 15.08 -1.10 -1.48
CA ASP A 74 16.03 -1.23 -0.36
C ASP A 74 15.58 -2.28 0.64
N VAL A 75 14.33 -2.21 1.06
CA VAL A 75 13.76 -3.19 2.01
C VAL A 75 13.84 -4.59 1.42
N SER A 76 13.47 -4.76 0.15
CA SER A 76 13.58 -6.07 -0.53
C SER A 76 15.02 -6.57 -0.62
N ALA A 77 16.01 -5.68 -0.77
CA ALA A 77 17.41 -6.07 -0.81
C ALA A 77 17.90 -6.56 0.56
N LEU A 78 17.45 -5.90 1.63
CA LEU A 78 17.79 -6.26 3.00
C LEU A 78 17.15 -7.60 3.42
N ASP A 79 15.89 -7.82 3.06
CA ASP A 79 15.19 -9.10 3.33
C ASP A 79 15.90 -10.29 2.67
N ARG A 80 16.47 -10.10 1.47
CA ARG A 80 17.24 -11.15 0.77
C ARG A 80 18.58 -11.45 1.43
N VAL A 81 19.22 -10.46 2.05
CA VAL A 81 20.46 -10.67 2.80
C VAL A 81 20.17 -11.48 4.06
N ASP A 82 19.09 -11.20 4.76
CA ASP A 82 18.66 -11.99 5.92
C ASP A 82 18.27 -13.44 5.49
N ALA A 83 17.64 -13.63 4.33
CA ALA A 83 17.31 -14.96 3.79
C ALA A 83 18.53 -15.79 3.35
N ALA A 84 19.62 -15.15 2.90
CA ALA A 84 20.85 -15.84 2.48
C ALA A 84 21.70 -16.37 3.66
N VAL A 85 21.34 -16.01 4.90
CA VAL A 85 22.04 -16.44 6.13
C VAL A 85 21.45 -17.75 6.69
N GLU A 86 20.35 -18.26 6.15
CA GLU A 86 19.81 -19.59 6.53
C GLU A 86 20.33 -20.69 5.60
N PRO A 87 21.13 -21.63 6.15
CA PRO A 87 20.74 -23.02 5.95
C PRO A 87 20.98 -23.90 7.20
N ARG A 88 19.92 -24.55 7.68
CA ARG A 88 19.97 -25.94 8.14
C ARG A 88 18.86 -26.75 7.46
N PRO A 89 19.20 -27.69 6.57
CA PRO A 89 18.21 -28.52 5.89
C PRO A 89 17.97 -29.77 6.75
N ASP A 90 16.91 -29.81 7.56
CA ASP A 90 16.45 -31.05 8.22
C ASP A 90 15.01 -31.02 8.78
N GLU A 91 14.06 -30.20 8.27
CA GLU A 91 12.67 -30.22 8.82
C GLU A 91 11.50 -30.18 7.82
N PHE A 92 11.72 -30.39 6.51
CA PHE A 92 10.62 -30.43 5.53
C PHE A 92 10.53 -31.74 4.72
N ALA A 93 11.01 -32.85 5.27
CA ALA A 93 10.80 -34.18 4.73
C ALA A 93 9.67 -34.92 5.44
N ALA A 94 8.44 -34.39 5.39
CA ALA A 94 7.21 -35.18 5.55
C ALA A 94 6.00 -34.34 5.19
N VAL A 95 5.46 -34.56 3.99
CA VAL A 95 4.05 -34.91 3.75
C VAL A 95 3.93 -35.14 2.24
N SER A 96 4.01 -36.41 1.87
CA SER A 96 3.58 -36.94 0.57
C SER A 96 2.40 -37.88 0.82
N GLY A 97 1.30 -37.65 0.11
CA GLY A 97 0.10 -38.50 0.06
C GLY A 97 -1.15 -37.61 -0.04
N ALA A 98 -2.05 -37.73 -1.01
CA ALA A 98 -2.36 -38.85 -1.89
C ALA A 98 -3.04 -38.37 -3.19
N GLU A 99 -2.88 -39.19 -4.23
CA GLU A 99 -3.62 -39.14 -5.51
C GLU A 99 -5.12 -39.40 -5.34
N GLY A 100 -5.90 -38.84 -6.27
CA GLY A 100 -7.32 -39.13 -6.48
C GLY A 100 -7.83 -38.56 -7.80
N ASP A 101 -7.67 -39.37 -8.85
CA ASP A 101 -8.21 -39.25 -10.22
C ASP A 101 -9.75 -39.07 -10.26
N LYS A 102 -10.24 -38.50 -11.37
CA LYS A 102 -11.43 -38.91 -12.18
C LYS A 102 -12.26 -37.72 -12.74
N ASP A 103 -12.23 -37.67 -14.07
CA ASP A 103 -13.34 -37.43 -15.01
C ASP A 103 -14.01 -36.04 -15.17
N THR A 104 -13.94 -35.57 -16.42
CA THR A 104 -14.76 -34.52 -17.07
C THR A 104 -15.51 -35.23 -18.22
N PRO A 105 -16.81 -34.99 -18.48
CA PRO A 105 -17.23 -33.99 -19.49
C PRO A 105 -18.62 -33.36 -19.18
N GLY A 106 -18.97 -32.12 -19.52
CA GLY A 106 -18.96 -31.46 -20.83
C GLY A 106 -20.42 -31.18 -21.20
N GLU A 107 -20.82 -29.93 -21.44
CA GLU A 107 -22.05 -29.62 -22.18
C GLU A 107 -22.09 -28.18 -22.68
N ASP A 108 -22.92 -28.00 -23.70
CA ASP A 108 -22.62 -27.31 -24.94
C ASP A 108 -23.32 -25.95 -25.06
N ARG A 109 -22.86 -25.20 -26.05
CA ARG A 109 -23.22 -23.86 -26.53
C ARG A 109 -24.73 -23.54 -26.56
N VAL A 110 -25.09 -22.28 -26.26
CA VAL A 110 -25.99 -21.48 -27.14
C VAL A 110 -25.67 -19.98 -27.04
N LYS A 111 -25.43 -19.34 -28.19
CA LYS A 111 -25.54 -17.87 -28.36
C LYS A 111 -26.95 -17.54 -28.83
N ALA A 112 -27.61 -16.56 -28.19
CA ALA A 112 -28.66 -15.76 -28.82
C ALA A 112 -28.66 -14.36 -28.22
N GLY A 113 -28.55 -13.35 -29.08
CA GLY A 113 -28.74 -11.96 -28.71
C GLY A 113 -30.22 -11.64 -28.57
N GLU A 114 -30.51 -10.58 -27.80
CA GLU A 114 -31.23 -9.38 -28.23
C GLU A 114 -31.81 -8.65 -26.99
N ARG A 115 -31.41 -7.37 -26.85
CA ARG A 115 -32.14 -6.25 -26.24
C ARG A 115 -32.67 -6.40 -24.79
N GLY A 116 -32.10 -5.57 -23.91
CA GLY A 116 -32.68 -5.18 -22.63
C GLY A 116 -31.64 -5.15 -21.52
N PHE A 117 -31.12 -3.98 -21.17
CA PHE A 117 -30.40 -3.81 -19.91
C PHE A 117 -31.41 -3.95 -18.76
N GLU A 118 -31.49 -5.14 -18.19
CA GLU A 118 -32.22 -5.46 -16.98
C GLU A 118 -31.26 -6.22 -16.05
N GLY A 119 -31.19 -5.79 -14.78
CA GLY A 119 -30.05 -5.96 -13.87
C GLY A 119 -29.37 -7.34 -13.88
N GLY A 120 -28.04 -7.33 -13.87
CA GLY A 120 -27.23 -8.54 -13.73
C GLY A 120 -27.65 -9.34 -12.50
N ARG A 121 -27.97 -10.62 -12.71
CA ARG A 121 -28.16 -11.59 -11.61
C ARG A 121 -26.81 -11.86 -10.95
N LEU A 122 -26.82 -11.85 -9.62
CA LEU A 122 -25.71 -12.38 -8.82
C LEU A 122 -25.52 -13.86 -9.16
N ALA A 123 -24.33 -14.22 -9.64
CA ALA A 123 -23.94 -15.62 -9.72
C ALA A 123 -23.91 -16.20 -8.29
N ALA A 124 -24.50 -17.37 -8.08
CA ALA A 124 -24.47 -18.06 -6.80
C ALA A 124 -22.99 -18.25 -6.39
N GLY A 125 -22.61 -17.66 -5.26
CA GLY A 125 -21.25 -17.73 -4.76
C GLY A 125 -20.82 -19.18 -4.59
N ARG A 126 -19.70 -19.55 -5.21
CA ARG A 126 -18.93 -20.72 -4.75
C ARG A 126 -18.49 -20.41 -3.33
N ARG A 127 -19.00 -21.16 -2.35
CA ARG A 127 -18.33 -21.28 -1.04
C ARG A 127 -16.99 -21.97 -1.30
N GLY A 128 -15.91 -21.19 -1.30
CA GLY A 128 -14.61 -21.73 -0.94
C GLY A 128 -14.56 -21.81 0.59
N ASP A 129 -14.28 -22.98 1.14
CA ASP A 129 -14.30 -23.23 2.58
C ASP A 129 -13.02 -22.75 3.30
N ASP A 130 -12.32 -21.76 2.73
CA ASP A 130 -11.10 -21.21 3.34
C ASP A 130 -11.09 -19.68 3.29
N LEU A 131 -10.82 -19.05 4.44
CA LEU A 131 -11.05 -17.61 4.70
C LEU A 131 -10.03 -16.67 4.02
N ALA A 132 -9.05 -17.20 3.26
CA ALA A 132 -7.90 -16.44 2.77
C ALA A 132 -8.07 -15.77 1.40
N ASP A 133 -9.11 -16.12 0.63
CA ASP A 133 -9.21 -15.71 -0.79
C ASP A 133 -10.14 -14.52 -1.08
N PHE A 134 -10.73 -13.88 -0.07
CA PHE A 134 -11.56 -12.69 -0.28
C PHE A 134 -10.74 -11.40 -0.39
N ARG A 135 -10.09 -11.21 -1.55
CA ARG A 135 -9.67 -9.89 -2.03
C ARG A 135 -10.71 -9.33 -3.01
N LEU A 136 -11.48 -8.32 -2.58
CA LEU A 136 -11.55 -6.94 -3.14
C LEU A 136 -12.87 -6.21 -2.81
N SER A 137 -12.69 -4.92 -2.52
CA SER A 137 -13.56 -3.86 -1.96
C SER A 137 -14.75 -3.37 -2.82
N PRO A 138 -15.73 -2.62 -2.26
CA PRO A 138 -15.67 -1.15 -2.34
C PRO A 138 -16.08 -0.39 -1.06
N THR A 139 -15.55 0.83 -0.96
CA THR A 139 -15.68 1.83 0.11
C THR A 139 -17.10 2.37 0.30
N LEU A 140 -17.63 2.33 1.52
CA LEU A 140 -18.84 3.05 1.94
C LEU A 140 -18.52 4.55 2.15
N ARG A 141 -19.21 5.43 1.41
CA ARG A 141 -19.16 6.89 1.60
C ARG A 141 -20.44 7.33 2.31
N THR A 142 -20.34 7.86 3.52
CA THR A 142 -21.49 8.44 4.24
C THR A 142 -21.46 9.97 4.12
N THR A 143 -22.60 10.57 3.76
CA THR A 143 -22.80 12.02 3.80
C THR A 143 -23.55 12.37 5.07
N ILE A 144 -22.95 13.13 5.98
CA ILE A 144 -23.63 13.63 7.19
C ILE A 144 -24.53 14.81 6.77
N ARG A 145 -25.84 14.68 6.99
CA ARG A 145 -26.81 15.75 6.73
C ARG A 145 -26.98 16.60 7.99
N ALA A 146 -26.84 17.92 7.87
CA ALA A 146 -27.14 18.85 8.95
C ALA A 146 -28.63 18.78 9.36
N PRO A 147 -28.96 18.96 10.65
CA PRO A 147 -30.34 18.95 11.12
C PRO A 147 -31.10 20.15 10.57
N LYS A 148 -32.36 19.93 10.18
CA LYS A 148 -33.26 21.01 9.73
C LYS A 148 -33.56 21.93 10.93
N SER A 149 -33.04 23.14 10.91
CA SER A 149 -33.49 24.21 11.81
C SER A 149 -34.95 24.54 11.48
N LYS A 150 -35.88 24.19 12.37
CA LYS A 150 -37.19 24.84 12.37
C LYS A 150 -36.98 26.26 12.90
N ALA A 151 -37.13 27.24 12.01
CA ALA A 151 -37.35 28.62 12.41
C ALA A 151 -38.63 28.66 13.25
N VAL A 152 -38.53 29.13 14.49
CA VAL A 152 -39.67 29.66 15.23
C VAL A 152 -39.35 31.12 15.46
N LEU A 153 -39.93 31.94 14.60
CA LEU A 153 -40.15 33.36 14.79
C LEU A 153 -41.36 33.50 15.72
N ALA A 154 -41.22 34.19 16.85
CA ALA A 154 -42.35 34.71 17.61
C ALA A 154 -41.92 36.01 18.32
N ALA A 155 -42.84 36.95 18.30
CA ALA A 155 -42.72 38.40 18.50
C ALA A 155 -42.25 38.87 19.88
#